data_AF-A0A7W9M171-F1
#
_entry.id   AF-A0A7W9M171-F1
#
_cell.length_a   1.000
_cell.length_b   1.000
_cell.length_c   1.000
_cell.angle_alpha   90.00
_cell.angle_beta   90.00
_cell.angle_gamma   90.00
#
_symmetry.space_group_name_H-M   'P 1'
#
loop_
_entity.id
_entity.type
_entity.pdbx_description
1 polymer ?
#
loop_
_entity_poly.entity_id
_entity_poly.type
_entity_poly.pdbx_seq_one_letter_code
_entity_poly.pdbx_strand_id
1 'polypeptide(L)'
;MSRRRLRSLLAVPLTLLLMAFVPVPANATSSGLLCWPVVMNGRVQFVCEEILVHRPLDLILGCPQCGLTYVWRQEPAVFPQVENRIAELVVDGIRLFGEAAHTADPVVSAGLRDEAMNALTTVASLSGRSTMLLRQAGVGGPTRDFSPRPDLPWLTSAATDVLDGIGLLKSSFAGPSPGAPGARDKARWQFEKAYAQLSQQQVYPG
;
A
#
# COMPACT_ATOMS: atom_id res chain seq x y z
N MET A 1 -91.40 -6.08 7.47
CA MET A 1 -90.73 -5.57 8.70
C MET A 1 -89.78 -6.67 9.15
N SER A 2 -88.48 -6.54 9.47
CA SER A 2 -87.65 -5.47 10.05
C SER A 2 -86.17 -5.90 9.84
N ARG A 3 -85.36 -5.17 9.03
CA ARG A 3 -84.24 -4.28 9.41
C ARG A 3 -83.00 -4.90 10.12
N ARG A 4 -81.85 -4.68 9.45
CA ARG A 4 -80.47 -4.45 9.96
C ARG A 4 -79.72 -5.72 10.41
N ARG A 5 -78.44 -5.93 10.08
CA ARG A 5 -77.31 -5.01 10.26
C ARG A 5 -76.16 -5.28 9.28
N LEU A 6 -75.68 -4.19 8.66
CA LEU A 6 -74.34 -3.99 8.13
C LEU A 6 -73.29 -4.29 9.22
N ARG A 7 -72.23 -5.03 8.90
CA ARG A 7 -70.95 -4.95 9.62
C ARG A 7 -69.79 -4.94 8.62
N SER A 8 -69.29 -3.73 8.39
CA SER A 8 -68.02 -3.41 7.76
C SER A 8 -66.87 -4.06 8.55
N LEU A 9 -66.00 -4.79 7.87
CA LEU A 9 -64.70 -5.20 8.41
C LEU A 9 -63.63 -4.35 7.73
N LEU A 10 -62.94 -3.56 8.56
CA LEU A 10 -61.82 -2.72 8.18
C LEU A 10 -60.65 -3.57 7.70
N ALA A 11 -60.12 -3.25 6.52
CA ALA A 11 -58.81 -3.69 6.07
C ALA A 11 -57.74 -2.88 6.83
N VAL A 12 -56.96 -3.57 7.66
CA VAL A 12 -55.76 -3.01 8.32
C VAL A 12 -54.62 -3.05 7.30
N PRO A 13 -54.02 -1.92 6.90
CA PRO A 13 -52.83 -1.95 6.07
C PRO A 13 -51.64 -2.38 6.95
N LEU A 14 -51.12 -3.58 6.68
CA LEU A 14 -49.88 -4.10 7.25
C LEU A 14 -48.72 -3.31 6.61
N THR A 15 -48.31 -2.20 7.22
CA THR A 15 -47.09 -1.47 6.83
C THR A 15 -45.87 -2.31 7.21
N LEU A 16 -45.40 -3.14 6.27
CA LEU A 16 -44.07 -3.76 6.33
C LEU A 16 -43.02 -2.65 6.35
N LEU A 17 -42.46 -2.39 7.53
CA LEU A 17 -41.24 -1.61 7.69
C LEU A 17 -40.08 -2.46 7.16
N LEU A 18 -39.81 -2.38 5.85
CA LEU A 18 -38.57 -2.86 5.26
C LEU A 18 -37.43 -2.02 5.84
N MET A 19 -36.87 -2.47 6.96
CA MET A 19 -35.53 -2.05 7.32
C MET A 19 -34.61 -2.53 6.20
N ALA A 20 -34.25 -1.61 5.31
CA ALA A 20 -33.13 -1.80 4.42
C ALA A 20 -31.91 -2.02 5.33
N PHE A 21 -31.55 -3.28 5.56
CA PHE A 21 -30.19 -3.64 5.89
C PHE A 21 -29.36 -3.16 4.71
N VAL A 22 -28.87 -1.93 4.77
CA VAL A 22 -27.74 -1.54 3.94
C VAL A 22 -26.62 -2.45 4.43
N PRO A 23 -26.13 -3.40 3.62
CA PRO A 23 -24.95 -4.13 4.01
C PRO A 23 -23.87 -3.08 4.20
N VAL A 24 -23.45 -2.86 5.45
CA VAL A 24 -22.16 -2.21 5.69
C VAL A 24 -21.18 -3.09 4.93
N PRO A 25 -20.48 -2.58 3.89
CA PRO A 25 -19.46 -3.38 3.26
C PRO A 25 -18.48 -3.73 4.37
N ALA A 26 -18.43 -5.01 4.72
CA ALA A 26 -17.39 -5.56 5.57
C ALA A 26 -16.11 -5.54 4.74
N ASN A 27 -15.55 -4.36 4.51
CA ASN A 27 -14.15 -4.23 4.18
C ASN A 27 -13.44 -4.63 5.48
N ALA A 28 -13.18 -5.94 5.63
CA ALA A 28 -12.32 -6.43 6.67
C ALA A 28 -10.94 -5.82 6.40
N THR A 29 -10.68 -4.69 7.04
CA THR A 29 -9.36 -4.07 7.07
C THR A 29 -8.49 -5.00 7.88
N SER A 30 -7.61 -5.74 7.20
CA SER A 30 -6.53 -6.46 7.87
C SER A 30 -5.27 -5.61 7.85
N SER A 31 -4.27 -6.02 8.62
CA SER A 31 -2.97 -5.40 8.58
C SER A 31 -1.87 -6.39 8.19
N GLY A 32 -0.88 -5.86 7.48
CA GLY A 32 0.37 -6.54 7.15
C GLY A 32 1.55 -5.71 7.64
N LEU A 33 2.77 -6.23 7.48
CA LEU A 33 3.97 -5.43 7.70
C LEU A 33 4.68 -5.13 6.37
N LEU A 34 5.32 -3.97 6.30
CA LEU A 34 6.27 -3.57 5.27
C LEU A 34 7.60 -3.27 5.95
N CYS A 35 8.68 -3.97 5.58
CA CYS A 35 9.97 -3.87 6.24
C CYS A 35 11.05 -3.28 5.33
N TRP A 36 12.00 -2.56 5.91
CA TRP A 36 13.13 -2.04 5.17
C TRP A 36 14.43 -2.14 5.96
N PRO A 37 15.57 -2.34 5.28
CA PRO A 37 16.87 -2.36 5.94
C PRO A 37 17.27 -0.94 6.36
N VAL A 38 17.77 -0.81 7.57
CA VAL A 38 18.46 0.37 8.09
C VAL A 38 19.86 -0.01 8.57
N VAL A 39 20.85 0.81 8.27
CA VAL A 39 22.21 0.65 8.81
C VAL A 39 22.30 1.43 10.11
N MET A 40 22.44 0.71 11.25
CA MET A 40 22.66 1.30 12.57
C MET A 40 23.92 0.71 13.21
N ASN A 41 24.85 1.56 13.62
CA ASN A 41 26.13 1.17 14.23
C ASN A 41 26.91 0.14 13.38
N GLY A 42 26.89 0.30 12.06
CA GLY A 42 27.57 -0.61 11.13
C GLY A 42 26.89 -1.97 10.93
N ARG A 43 25.69 -2.18 11.46
CA ARG A 43 24.89 -3.40 11.27
C ARG A 43 23.60 -3.10 10.53
N VAL A 44 23.20 -3.98 9.62
CA VAL A 44 21.88 -3.95 8.98
C VAL A 44 20.85 -4.44 9.99
N GLN A 45 19.80 -3.67 10.18
CA GLN A 45 18.63 -4.04 10.97
C GLN A 45 17.39 -3.81 10.11
N PHE A 46 16.32 -4.59 10.31
CA PHE A 46 15.05 -4.35 9.64
C PHE A 46 14.12 -3.60 10.58
N VAL A 47 13.61 -2.47 10.10
CA VAL A 47 12.48 -1.75 10.70
C VAL A 47 11.26 -2.12 9.89
N CYS A 48 10.14 -2.33 10.57
CA CYS A 48 8.90 -2.76 9.95
C CYS A 48 7.76 -1.87 10.43
N GLU A 49 6.91 -1.46 9.50
CA GLU A 49 5.68 -0.73 9.80
C GLU A 49 4.45 -1.50 9.41
N GLU A 50 3.40 -1.27 10.19
CA GLU A 50 2.07 -1.81 9.92
C GLU A 50 1.44 -1.05 8.75
N ILE A 51 0.93 -1.80 7.79
CA ILE A 51 0.21 -1.28 6.63
C ILE A 51 -1.17 -1.92 6.58
N LEU A 52 -2.17 -1.13 6.18
CA LEU A 52 -3.50 -1.66 5.92
C LEU A 52 -3.49 -2.45 4.61
N VAL A 53 -4.10 -3.63 4.62
CA VAL A 53 -4.20 -4.50 3.44
C VAL A 53 -5.57 -5.19 3.39
N HIS A 54 -6.07 -5.38 2.17
CA HIS A 54 -7.31 -6.12 1.89
C HIS A 54 -7.23 -7.60 2.27
N ARG A 55 -6.07 -8.23 2.11
CA ARG A 55 -5.82 -9.61 2.53
C ARG A 55 -4.51 -9.65 3.30
N PRO A 56 -4.50 -10.13 4.56
CA PRO A 56 -3.28 -10.21 5.32
C PRO A 56 -2.37 -11.23 4.65
N LEU A 57 -1.07 -10.95 4.66
CA LEU A 57 -0.08 -11.87 4.16
C LEU A 57 0.08 -13.00 5.18
N ASP A 58 -0.70 -14.06 5.04
CA ASP A 58 -0.50 -15.30 5.78
C ASP A 58 0.76 -15.97 5.24
N LEU A 59 1.94 -15.65 5.77
CA LEU A 59 3.14 -16.42 5.46
C LEU A 59 3.07 -17.71 6.28
N ILE A 60 2.76 -18.83 5.61
CA ILE A 60 2.87 -20.13 6.26
C ILE A 60 4.33 -20.37 6.59
N LEU A 61 4.64 -20.30 7.88
CA LEU A 61 5.78 -20.91 8.59
C LEU A 61 5.70 -20.58 10.11
N GLY A 62 4.50 -20.44 10.68
CA GLY A 62 4.33 -20.21 12.14
C GLY A 62 5.00 -18.94 12.68
N CYS A 63 5.37 -17.98 11.82
CA CYS A 63 6.09 -16.77 12.20
C CYS A 63 5.17 -15.55 12.03
N PRO A 64 4.98 -14.73 13.07
CA PRO A 64 4.23 -13.50 12.93
C PRO A 64 4.98 -12.55 12.01
N GLN A 65 4.23 -11.99 11.05
CA GLN A 65 4.48 -10.68 10.48
C GLN A 65 5.89 -10.45 9.89
N CYS A 66 6.19 -11.14 8.78
CA CYS A 66 7.38 -10.80 8.00
C CYS A 66 7.00 -9.73 6.97
N GLY A 67 7.58 -8.53 7.08
CA GLY A 67 7.26 -7.47 6.14
C GLY A 67 8.02 -7.59 4.83
N LEU A 68 7.37 -7.12 3.78
CA LEU A 68 7.89 -7.14 2.41
C LEU A 68 9.13 -6.26 2.35
N THR A 69 10.17 -6.66 1.63
CA THR A 69 11.40 -5.87 1.60
C THR A 69 12.16 -6.03 0.28
N TYR A 70 12.88 -4.98 -0.08
CA TYR A 70 13.61 -4.86 -1.33
C TYR A 70 15.03 -4.40 -1.05
N VAL A 71 16.01 -5.06 -1.65
CA VAL A 71 17.39 -4.59 -1.66
C VAL A 71 17.59 -3.81 -2.95
N TRP A 72 17.83 -2.52 -2.82
CA TRP A 72 18.07 -1.62 -3.94
C TRP A 72 19.58 -1.41 -4.07
N ARG A 73 20.13 -1.48 -5.27
CA ARG A 73 21.51 -1.03 -5.51
C ARG A 73 21.46 0.46 -5.79
N GLN A 74 22.30 1.21 -5.09
CA GLN A 74 22.64 2.58 -5.45
C GLN A 74 24.10 2.60 -5.93
N GLU A 75 24.42 3.42 -6.92
CA GLU A 75 25.82 3.76 -7.21
C GLU A 75 26.40 4.50 -5.99
N PRO A 76 27.71 4.35 -5.69
CA PRO A 76 28.28 4.43 -4.32
C PRO A 76 28.32 5.83 -3.65
N ALA A 77 27.52 6.79 -4.11
CA ALA A 77 27.56 8.18 -3.67
C ALA A 77 26.58 8.54 -2.53
N VAL A 78 25.77 7.60 -2.04
CA VAL A 78 24.73 7.93 -1.05
C VAL A 78 25.21 7.55 0.36
N PHE A 79 25.26 8.55 1.25
CA PHE A 79 25.61 8.32 2.65
C PHE A 79 24.56 7.39 3.33
N PRO A 80 24.96 6.49 4.24
CA PRO A 80 24.03 5.54 4.87
C PRO A 80 22.80 6.19 5.53
N GLN A 81 22.95 7.41 6.05
CA GLN A 81 21.83 8.18 6.62
C GLN A 81 20.79 8.57 5.57
N VAL A 82 21.23 8.89 4.35
CA VAL A 82 20.35 9.18 3.22
C VAL A 82 19.68 7.91 2.72
N GLU A 83 20.39 6.78 2.71
CA GLU A 83 19.81 5.47 2.37
C GLU A 83 18.69 5.07 3.35
N ASN A 84 18.94 5.21 4.66
CA ASN A 84 17.93 4.94 5.69
C ASN A 84 16.68 5.82 5.50
N ARG A 85 16.87 7.12 5.22
CA ARG A 85 15.77 8.06 5.01
C ARG A 85 14.99 7.78 3.72
N ILE A 86 15.67 7.38 2.65
CA ILE A 86 15.02 6.94 1.40
C ILE A 86 14.14 5.74 1.69
N ALA A 87 14.67 4.74 2.39
CA ALA A 87 13.94 3.50 2.68
C ALA A 87 12.70 3.76 3.56
N GLU A 88 12.82 4.59 4.59
CA GLU A 88 11.71 5.05 5.44
C GLU A 88 10.62 5.74 4.62
N LEU A 89 10.98 6.75 3.80
CA LEU A 89 10.02 7.49 2.99
C LEU A 89 9.32 6.64 1.91
N VAL A 90 9.98 5.60 1.40
CA VAL A 90 9.35 4.62 0.51
C VAL A 90 8.26 3.84 1.26
N VAL A 91 8.56 3.36 2.46
CA VAL A 91 7.58 2.62 3.27
C VAL A 91 6.42 3.51 3.70
N ASP A 92 6.69 4.73 4.18
CA ASP A 92 5.68 5.73 4.50
C ASP A 92 4.75 6.01 3.31
N GLY A 93 5.32 6.21 2.12
CA GLY A 93 4.53 6.45 0.91
C GLY A 93 3.57 5.30 0.59
N ILE A 94 4.05 4.06 0.69
CA ILE A 94 3.20 2.87 0.45
C ILE A 94 2.16 2.69 1.56
N ARG A 95 2.51 2.93 2.82
CA ARG A 95 1.56 2.92 3.96
C ARG A 95 0.42 3.91 3.74
N LEU A 96 0.74 5.15 3.37
CA LEU A 96 -0.24 6.21 3.10
C LEU A 96 -1.15 5.88 1.91
N PHE A 97 -0.64 5.21 0.86
CA PHE A 97 -1.50 4.67 -0.20
C PHE A 97 -2.47 3.61 0.31
N GLY A 98 -2.03 2.77 1.25
CA GLY A 98 -2.90 1.80 1.91
C GLY A 98 -3.99 2.47 2.76
N GLU A 99 -3.61 3.42 3.59
CA GLU A 99 -4.57 4.22 4.37
C GLU A 99 -5.59 4.92 3.45
N ALA A 100 -5.11 5.52 2.35
CA ALA A 100 -5.98 6.15 1.37
C ALA A 100 -6.99 5.15 0.75
N ALA A 101 -6.53 3.95 0.39
CA ALA A 101 -7.37 2.92 -0.20
C ALA A 101 -8.45 2.38 0.75
N HIS A 102 -8.20 2.42 2.06
CA HIS A 102 -9.15 1.99 3.10
C HIS A 102 -9.98 3.14 3.70
N THR A 103 -9.78 4.38 3.24
CA THR A 103 -10.52 5.56 3.74
C THR A 103 -11.76 5.82 2.88
N ALA A 104 -12.94 5.81 3.52
CA ALA A 104 -14.22 6.02 2.83
C ALA A 104 -14.48 7.49 2.43
N ASP A 105 -13.97 8.45 3.20
CA ASP A 105 -14.10 9.87 2.87
C ASP A 105 -13.19 10.22 1.68
N PRO A 106 -13.75 10.68 0.54
CA PRO A 106 -12.96 10.95 -0.66
C PRO A 106 -11.97 12.12 -0.49
N VAL A 107 -12.26 13.09 0.37
CA VAL A 107 -11.37 14.24 0.64
C VAL A 107 -10.17 13.78 1.45
N VAL A 108 -10.41 13.00 2.51
CA VAL A 108 -9.32 12.44 3.33
C VAL A 108 -8.49 11.47 2.52
N SER A 109 -9.13 10.60 1.73
CA SER A 109 -8.48 9.65 0.84
C SER A 109 -7.61 10.35 -0.22
N ALA A 110 -8.04 11.50 -0.76
CA ALA A 110 -7.22 12.31 -1.65
C ALA A 110 -6.01 12.94 -0.93
N GLY A 111 -6.22 13.51 0.28
CA GLY A 111 -5.15 14.08 1.09
C GLY A 111 -4.03 13.08 1.40
N LEU A 112 -4.39 11.85 1.79
CA LEU A 112 -3.43 10.77 2.06
C LEU A 112 -2.63 10.38 0.80
N ARG A 113 -3.25 10.37 -0.39
CA ARG A 113 -2.53 10.15 -1.65
C ARG A 113 -1.55 11.28 -1.96
N ASP A 114 -1.91 12.52 -1.67
CA ASP A 114 -1.03 13.67 -1.88
C ASP A 114 0.17 13.63 -0.92
N GLU A 115 -0.05 13.27 0.35
CA GLU A 115 1.02 13.04 1.33
C GLU A 115 1.95 11.90 0.90
N ALA A 116 1.39 10.77 0.44
CA ALA A 116 2.17 9.66 -0.12
C ALA A 116 3.05 10.12 -1.28
N MET A 117 2.47 10.87 -2.22
CA MET A 117 3.19 11.42 -3.37
C MET A 117 4.27 12.40 -2.95
N ASN A 118 4.09 13.19 -1.89
CA ASN A 118 5.10 14.12 -1.39
C ASN A 118 6.30 13.36 -0.75
N ALA A 119 6.03 12.30 0.02
CA ALA A 119 7.08 11.43 0.55
C ALA A 119 7.93 10.81 -0.58
N LEU A 120 7.28 10.26 -1.60
CA LEU A 120 7.94 9.61 -2.74
C LEU A 120 8.62 10.60 -3.69
N THR A 121 8.10 11.82 -3.80
CA THR A 121 8.79 12.94 -4.47
C THR A 121 10.08 13.31 -3.74
N THR A 122 10.06 13.27 -2.40
CA THR A 122 11.26 13.48 -1.58
C THR A 122 12.28 12.37 -1.79
N VAL A 123 11.85 11.11 -1.89
CA VAL A 123 12.73 9.98 -2.28
C VAL A 123 13.40 10.23 -3.62
N ALA A 124 12.64 10.61 -4.64
CA ALA A 124 13.16 10.91 -5.96
C ALA A 124 14.21 12.04 -5.94
N SER A 125 13.97 13.08 -5.13
CA SER A 125 14.92 14.18 -4.90
C SER A 125 16.20 13.73 -4.20
N LEU A 126 16.08 13.02 -3.06
CA LEU A 126 17.20 12.49 -2.28
C LEU A 126 18.05 11.50 -3.06
N SER A 127 17.44 10.75 -3.98
CA SER A 127 18.12 9.82 -4.86
C SER A 127 18.97 10.51 -5.93
N GLY A 128 18.86 11.83 -6.09
CA GLY A 128 19.69 12.65 -6.97
C GLY A 128 19.87 12.04 -8.36
N ARG A 129 21.13 11.83 -8.78
CA ARG A 129 21.45 11.16 -10.05
C ARG A 129 21.59 9.65 -9.93
N SER A 130 21.57 9.08 -8.72
CA SER A 130 21.77 7.65 -8.49
C SER A 130 20.63 6.82 -9.07
N THR A 131 20.93 5.84 -9.91
CA THR A 131 19.92 4.89 -10.37
C THR A 131 19.59 3.93 -9.23
N MET A 132 18.31 3.82 -8.89
CA MET A 132 17.82 2.79 -7.96
C MET A 132 17.49 1.54 -8.78
N LEU A 133 18.12 0.41 -8.45
CA LEU A 133 17.89 -0.85 -9.14
C LEU A 133 17.46 -1.92 -8.15
N LEU A 134 16.46 -2.72 -8.50
CA LEU A 134 16.07 -3.88 -7.70
C LEU A 134 17.17 -4.93 -7.78
N ARG A 135 17.76 -5.29 -6.65
CA ARG A 135 18.63 -6.47 -6.56
C ARG A 135 17.84 -7.71 -6.23
N GLN A 136 17.02 -7.64 -5.18
CA GLN A 136 16.28 -8.77 -4.64
C GLN A 136 14.99 -8.26 -3.99
N ALA A 137 13.92 -9.04 -4.13
CA ALA A 137 12.69 -8.91 -3.37
C ALA A 137 12.55 -10.11 -2.44
N GLY A 138 12.02 -9.88 -1.24
CA GLY A 138 11.95 -10.90 -0.22
C GLY A 138 11.06 -10.51 0.95
N VAL A 139 11.19 -11.29 2.02
CA VAL A 139 10.47 -11.09 3.28
C VAL A 139 11.49 -10.91 4.41
N GLY A 140 11.24 -9.96 5.30
CA GLY A 140 12.04 -9.76 6.50
C GLY A 140 11.51 -10.63 7.64
N GLY A 141 12.32 -11.57 8.13
CA GLY A 141 11.95 -12.46 9.23
C GLY A 141 11.92 -11.78 10.61
N PRO A 142 11.34 -12.43 11.63
CA PRO A 142 11.28 -11.92 13.01
C PRO A 142 12.67 -11.74 13.65
N THR A 143 13.69 -12.43 13.15
CA THR A 143 15.10 -12.26 13.51
C THR A 143 15.76 -11.07 12.82
N ARG A 144 15.01 -10.29 12.04
CA ARG A 144 15.50 -9.22 11.17
C ARG A 144 16.44 -9.73 10.07
N ASP A 145 16.22 -10.96 9.60
CA ASP A 145 16.94 -11.53 8.47
C ASP A 145 16.13 -11.38 7.17
N PHE A 146 16.82 -11.06 6.07
CA PHE A 146 16.22 -11.02 4.73
C PHE A 146 16.19 -12.41 4.13
N SER A 147 14.99 -12.87 3.75
CA SER A 147 14.81 -14.09 2.95
C SER A 147 14.38 -13.71 1.53
N PRO A 148 15.23 -13.86 0.51
CA PRO A 148 14.83 -13.66 -0.88
C PRO A 148 13.69 -14.61 -1.25
N ARG A 149 12.70 -14.13 -1.99
CA ARG A 149 11.53 -14.92 -2.44
C ARG A 149 11.35 -14.82 -3.96
N PRO A 150 12.28 -15.38 -4.75
CA PRO A 150 12.16 -15.37 -6.22
C PRO A 150 10.96 -16.20 -6.72
N ASP A 151 10.45 -17.10 -5.88
CA ASP A 151 9.24 -17.90 -6.11
C ASP A 151 7.94 -17.08 -6.06
N LEU A 152 7.99 -15.84 -5.55
CA LEU A 152 6.85 -14.93 -5.45
C LEU A 152 7.01 -13.78 -6.46
N PRO A 153 6.62 -13.95 -7.74
CA PRO A 153 6.87 -12.95 -8.79
C PRO A 153 6.17 -11.62 -8.52
N TRP A 154 5.04 -11.63 -7.82
CA TRP A 154 4.32 -10.41 -7.44
C TRP A 154 5.12 -9.51 -6.49
N LEU A 155 6.04 -10.05 -5.68
CA LEU A 155 6.95 -9.23 -4.87
C LEU A 155 7.90 -8.43 -5.75
N THR A 156 8.45 -9.10 -6.77
CA THR A 156 9.35 -8.46 -7.72
C THR A 156 8.59 -7.38 -8.50
N SER A 157 7.37 -7.67 -8.95
CA SER A 157 6.52 -6.68 -9.63
C SER A 157 6.23 -5.46 -8.76
N ALA A 158 5.89 -5.64 -7.49
CA ALA A 158 5.59 -4.52 -6.60
C ALA A 158 6.83 -3.65 -6.37
N ALA A 159 7.99 -4.27 -6.18
CA ALA A 159 9.26 -3.58 -6.07
C ALA A 159 9.59 -2.76 -7.32
N THR A 160 9.40 -3.36 -8.50
CA THR A 160 9.63 -2.72 -9.80
C THR A 160 8.67 -1.57 -10.01
N ASP A 161 7.39 -1.72 -9.66
CA ASP A 161 6.42 -0.64 -9.78
C ASP A 161 6.79 0.55 -8.88
N VAL A 162 7.27 0.32 -7.65
CA VAL A 162 7.81 1.41 -6.81
C VAL A 162 9.02 2.08 -7.46
N LEU A 163 9.97 1.29 -7.98
CA LEU A 163 11.15 1.81 -8.68
C LEU A 163 10.79 2.66 -9.90
N ASP A 164 9.88 2.17 -10.72
CA ASP A 164 9.41 2.85 -11.91
C ASP A 164 8.72 4.16 -11.55
N GLY A 165 7.90 4.16 -10.48
CA GLY A 165 7.28 5.36 -9.94
C GLY A 165 8.31 6.41 -9.51
N ILE A 166 9.36 5.98 -8.79
CA ILE A 166 10.47 6.87 -8.41
C ILE A 166 11.21 7.38 -9.65
N GLY A 167 11.50 6.52 -10.62
CA GLY A 167 12.15 6.89 -11.88
C GLY A 167 11.35 7.94 -12.67
N LEU A 168 10.03 7.78 -12.72
CA LEU A 168 9.12 8.76 -13.32
C LEU A 168 9.16 10.10 -12.58
N LEU A 169 9.13 10.11 -11.25
CA LEU A 169 9.28 11.33 -10.46
C LEU A 169 10.65 11.99 -10.68
N LYS A 170 11.72 11.21 -10.73
CA LYS A 170 13.07 11.73 -11.03
C LYS A 170 13.14 12.39 -12.40
N SER A 171 12.49 11.81 -13.41
CA SER A 171 12.42 12.41 -14.74
C SER A 171 11.76 13.80 -14.75
N SER A 172 10.90 14.08 -13.77
CA SER A 172 10.28 15.41 -13.62
C SER A 172 11.24 16.50 -13.14
N PHE A 173 12.40 16.12 -12.59
CA PHE A 173 13.43 17.04 -12.12
C PHE A 173 14.56 17.32 -13.14
N ALA A 174 14.57 16.63 -14.28
CA ALA A 174 15.77 16.50 -15.12
C ALA A 174 16.11 17.69 -16.05
N GLY A 175 15.50 18.88 -15.90
CA GLY A 175 15.94 20.08 -16.63
C GLY A 175 14.84 21.09 -16.99
N PRO A 176 15.15 22.14 -17.78
CA PRO A 176 14.23 23.24 -18.08
C PRO A 176 13.07 22.87 -19.04
N SER A 177 13.08 21.66 -19.60
CA SER A 177 11.89 21.13 -20.26
C SER A 177 10.89 20.66 -19.21
N PRO A 178 9.59 20.96 -19.37
CA PRO A 178 8.59 20.37 -18.49
C PRO A 178 8.81 18.86 -18.52
N GLY A 179 8.99 18.26 -17.34
CA GLY A 179 9.08 16.80 -17.20
C GLY A 179 7.99 16.13 -18.03
N ALA A 180 8.25 14.91 -18.52
CA ALA A 180 7.34 14.22 -19.43
C ALA A 180 5.87 14.43 -19.00
N PRO A 181 4.99 14.99 -19.85
CA PRO A 181 3.63 15.31 -19.46
C PRO A 181 2.95 14.12 -18.77
N GLY A 182 2.39 14.36 -17.58
CA GLY A 182 1.75 13.33 -16.76
C GLY A 182 2.71 12.39 -16.01
N ALA A 183 4.02 12.70 -15.90
CA ALA A 183 4.97 11.87 -15.15
C ALA A 183 4.53 11.64 -13.69
N ARG A 184 3.99 12.68 -13.03
CA ARG A 184 3.47 12.56 -11.66
C ARG A 184 2.24 11.64 -11.57
N ASP A 185 1.34 11.71 -12.55
CA ASP A 185 0.15 10.83 -12.60
C ASP A 185 0.54 9.38 -12.91
N LYS A 186 1.48 9.17 -13.84
CA LYS A 186 2.03 7.84 -14.14
C LYS A 186 2.76 7.26 -12.93
N ALA A 187 3.51 8.09 -12.19
CA ALA A 187 4.17 7.68 -10.97
C ALA A 187 3.14 7.27 -9.90
N ARG A 188 2.10 8.08 -9.69
CA ARG A 188 0.99 7.74 -8.78
C ARG A 188 0.39 6.37 -9.13
N TRP A 189 0.08 6.16 -10.41
CA TRP A 189 -0.45 4.87 -10.88
C TRP A 189 0.48 3.70 -10.57
N GLN A 190 1.80 3.85 -10.75
CA GLN A 190 2.76 2.81 -10.39
C GLN A 190 2.76 2.51 -8.89
N PHE A 191 2.69 3.53 -8.03
CA PHE A 191 2.64 3.31 -6.58
C PHE A 191 1.33 2.68 -6.11
N GLU A 192 0.19 3.09 -6.67
CA GLU A 192 -1.11 2.47 -6.38
C GLU A 192 -1.14 1.02 -6.84
N LYS A 193 -0.53 0.71 -7.99
CA LYS A 193 -0.37 -0.66 -8.50
C LYS A 193 0.53 -1.50 -7.59
N ALA A 194 1.65 -0.95 -7.13
CA ALA A 194 2.50 -1.61 -6.15
C ALA A 194 1.73 -1.92 -4.86
N TYR A 195 1.01 -0.94 -4.30
CA TYR A 195 0.15 -1.17 -3.13
C TYR A 195 -0.89 -2.27 -3.38
N ALA A 196 -1.61 -2.23 -4.51
CA ALA A 196 -2.61 -3.25 -4.83
C ALA A 196 -1.99 -4.65 -4.92
N GLN A 197 -0.82 -4.78 -5.54
CA GLN A 197 -0.07 -6.03 -5.59
C GLN A 197 0.38 -6.50 -4.21
N LEU A 198 0.73 -5.61 -3.29
CA LEU A 198 1.08 -6.00 -1.92
C LEU A 198 -0.16 -6.38 -1.10
N SER A 199 -1.26 -5.67 -1.33
CA SER A 199 -2.46 -5.75 -0.50
C SER A 199 -3.38 -6.93 -0.82
N GLN A 200 -3.29 -7.53 -2.01
CA GLN A 200 -4.27 -8.53 -2.48
C GLN A 200 -3.75 -9.98 -2.41
N GLN A 201 -2.50 -10.19 -2.01
CA GLN A 201 -1.84 -11.48 -2.14
C GLN A 201 -2.00 -12.31 -0.88
N GLN A 202 -2.12 -13.62 -1.08
CA GLN A 202 -2.04 -14.64 -0.05
C GLN A 202 -0.92 -15.59 -0.46
N VAL A 203 -0.05 -15.96 0.49
CA VAL A 203 0.96 -16.99 0.25
C VAL A 203 0.43 -18.25 0.92
N TYR A 204 0.31 -19.35 0.17
CA TYR A 204 -0.06 -20.66 0.73
C TYR A 204 1.20 -21.51 0.92
N PRO A 205 1.25 -22.47 1.86
CA PRO A 205 2.38 -23.37 1.93
C PRO A 205 2.28 -24.33 0.75
N GLY A 206 3.35 -24.43 -0.03
CA GLY A 206 3.58 -25.59 -0.88
C GLY A 206 4.09 -26.76 -0.06
#